data_AF-A0A0F2L216-F1
#
_entry.id   AF-A0A0F2L216-F1
#
_cell.length_a   1.000
_cell.length_b   1.000
_cell.length_c   1.000
_cell.angle_alpha   90.00
_cell.angle_beta   90.00
_cell.angle_gamma   90.00
#
_symmetry.space_group_name_H-M   'P 1'
#
loop_
_entity.id
_entity.type
_entity.pdbx_description
1 polymer ?
#
loop_
_entity_poly.entity_id
_entity_poly.type
_entity_poly.pdbx_seq_one_letter_code
_entity_poly.pdbx_strand_id
1 'polypeptide(L)'
;MRKNQLSETVELIKKALIKVGSEFNKHGIDFVLIGSAILPLLYNINWNIHDIDLFIINKSTVIEQELFEGIAKENDWDAGMDMNGMMYYEILVN
;
A
#
# COMPACT_ATOMS: atom_id res chain seq x y z
N MET A 1 -9.85 -9.36 23.75
CA MET A 1 -9.96 -8.07 23.04
C MET A 1 -8.76 -7.79 22.13
N ARG A 2 -7.51 -7.69 22.61
CA ARG A 2 -6.35 -7.29 21.76
C ARG A 2 -5.99 -8.24 20.59
N LYS A 3 -6.23 -9.55 20.72
CA LYS A 3 -5.95 -10.53 19.65
C LYS A 3 -6.88 -10.36 18.43
N ASN A 4 -8.15 -10.01 18.65
CA ASN A 4 -9.12 -9.85 17.55
C ASN A 4 -8.77 -8.61 16.72
N GLN A 5 -8.39 -7.51 17.38
CA GLN A 5 -7.95 -6.29 16.72
C GLN A 5 -6.70 -6.51 15.84
N LEU A 6 -5.70 -7.24 16.34
CA LEU A 6 -4.51 -7.57 15.54
C LEU A 6 -4.87 -8.43 14.31
N SER A 7 -5.77 -9.40 14.48
CA SER A 7 -6.24 -10.24 13.38
C SER A 7 -6.96 -9.43 12.30
N GLU A 8 -7.82 -8.49 12.70
CA GLU A 8 -8.53 -7.58 11.77
C GLU A 8 -7.56 -6.65 11.04
N THR A 9 -6.59 -6.06 11.74
CA THR A 9 -5.54 -5.23 11.14
C THR A 9 -4.72 -6.01 10.11
N VAL A 10 -4.26 -7.22 10.46
CA VAL A 10 -3.50 -8.08 9.53
C VAL A 10 -4.33 -8.41 8.28
N GLU A 11 -5.62 -8.68 8.44
CA GLU A 11 -6.50 -9.01 7.33
C GLU A 11 -6.71 -7.82 6.39
N LEU A 12 -6.91 -6.61 6.95
CA LEU A 12 -7.02 -5.38 6.16
C LEU A 12 -5.73 -5.10 5.38
N ILE A 13 -4.57 -5.25 6.01
CA ILE A 13 -3.27 -5.04 5.35
C ILE A 13 -3.11 -6.05 4.19
N LYS A 14 -3.45 -7.32 4.39
CA LYS A 14 -3.37 -8.34 3.33
C LYS A 14 -4.28 -7.99 2.15
N LYS A 15 -5.52 -7.61 2.41
CA LYS A 15 -6.47 -7.23 1.35
C LYS A 15 -5.97 -6.01 0.56
N ALA A 16 -5.46 -5.00 1.25
CA ALA A 16 -4.85 -3.83 0.62
C ALA A 16 -3.65 -4.23 -0.27
N LEU A 17 -2.72 -5.03 0.26
CA LEU A 17 -1.55 -5.50 -0.48
C LEU A 17 -1.89 -6.37 -1.68
N ILE A 18 -2.90 -7.23 -1.57
CA ILE A 18 -3.38 -8.05 -2.70
C ILE A 18 -3.96 -7.14 -3.77
N LYS A 19 -4.79 -6.15 -3.40
CA LYS A 19 -5.44 -5.23 -4.33
C LYS A 19 -4.41 -4.34 -5.06
N VAL A 20 -3.50 -3.70 -4.32
CA VAL A 20 -2.45 -2.87 -4.93
C VAL A 20 -1.47 -3.73 -5.72
N GLY A 21 -1.06 -4.87 -5.16
CA GLY A 21 -0.10 -5.77 -5.79
C GLY A 21 -0.62 -6.40 -7.08
N SER A 22 -1.92 -6.71 -7.18
CA SER A 22 -2.51 -7.23 -8.42
C SER A 22 -2.48 -6.19 -9.54
N GLU A 23 -2.79 -4.93 -9.22
CA GLU A 23 -2.70 -3.85 -10.21
C GLU A 23 -1.26 -3.58 -10.59
N PHE A 24 -0.34 -3.44 -9.63
CA PHE A 24 1.07 -3.23 -9.90
C PHE A 24 1.66 -4.33 -10.79
N ASN A 25 1.31 -5.60 -10.55
CA ASN A 25 1.75 -6.71 -11.39
C ASN A 25 1.25 -6.62 -12.85
N LYS A 26 0.03 -6.13 -13.10
CA LYS A 26 -0.47 -5.92 -14.49
C LYS A 26 0.35 -4.89 -15.25
N HIS A 27 0.92 -3.90 -14.54
CA HIS A 27 1.72 -2.82 -15.12
C HIS A 27 3.23 -3.09 -15.02
N GLY A 28 3.64 -4.29 -14.57
CA GLY A 28 5.05 -4.67 -14.42
C GLY A 28 5.78 -3.84 -13.36
N ILE A 29 5.09 -3.44 -12.29
CA ILE A 29 5.65 -2.67 -11.18
C ILE A 29 6.04 -3.62 -10.06
N ASP A 30 7.33 -3.67 -9.74
CA ASP A 30 7.89 -4.48 -8.66
C ASP A 30 8.07 -3.62 -7.42
N PHE A 31 7.71 -4.15 -6.25
CA PHE A 31 7.79 -3.41 -4.99
C PHE A 31 8.17 -4.28 -3.80
N VAL A 32 8.63 -3.64 -2.73
CA VAL A 32 8.92 -4.27 -1.44
C VAL A 32 8.02 -3.69 -0.35
N LEU A 33 7.44 -4.60 0.43
CA LEU A 33 7.01 -4.45 1.82
C LEU A 33 7.96 -3.59 2.68
N ILE A 34 7.70 -2.31 2.95
CA ILE A 34 8.46 -1.55 3.95
C ILE A 34 7.55 -0.94 5.04
N GLY A 35 8.15 -0.22 5.98
CA GLY A 35 7.42 0.55 6.98
C GLY A 35 6.78 -0.29 8.09
N SER A 36 5.85 0.34 8.81
CA SER A 36 5.32 -0.18 10.07
C SER A 36 4.47 -1.44 9.90
N ALA A 37 3.82 -1.61 8.74
CA ALA A 37 2.93 -2.74 8.44
C ALA A 37 3.64 -4.11 8.45
N ILE A 38 4.97 -4.15 8.35
CA ILE A 38 5.77 -5.37 8.52
C ILE A 38 5.61 -5.97 9.93
N LEU A 39 5.51 -5.12 10.97
CA LEU A 39 5.51 -5.55 12.37
C LEU A 39 4.34 -6.51 12.69
N PRO A 40 3.07 -6.17 12.39
CA PRO A 40 1.97 -7.10 12.59
C PRO A 40 2.00 -8.27 11.59
N LEU A 41 2.40 -8.06 10.34
CA LEU A 41 2.37 -9.09 9.30
C LEU A 41 3.37 -10.23 9.52
N LEU A 42 4.64 -9.90 9.79
CA LEU A 42 5.72 -10.89 9.86
C LEU A 42 6.07 -11.30 11.28
N TYR A 43 5.90 -10.38 12.24
CA TYR A 43 6.34 -10.59 13.62
C TYR A 43 5.19 -10.72 14.62
N ASN A 44 3.93 -10.60 14.18
CA ASN A 44 2.75 -10.66 15.03
C ASN A 44 2.82 -9.65 16.21
N ILE A 45 3.49 -8.51 15.97
CA ILE A 45 3.62 -7.42 16.94
C ILE A 45 2.39 -6.52 16.79
N ASN A 46 1.68 -6.30 17.89
CA ASN A 46 0.55 -5.37 17.92
C ASN A 46 1.08 -3.93 17.83
N TRP A 47 0.92 -3.31 16.65
CA TRP A 47 1.35 -1.96 16.36
C TRP A 47 0.20 -1.17 15.74
N ASN A 48 0.13 0.12 16.03
CA ASN A 48 -0.87 1.00 15.43
C ASN A 48 -0.40 1.40 14.03
N ILE A 49 -1.06 0.85 13.00
CA ILE A 49 -0.72 1.09 11.60
C ILE A 49 -1.62 2.20 11.05
N HIS A 50 -1.01 3.18 10.40
CA HIS A 50 -1.72 4.31 9.79
C HIS A 50 -1.78 4.20 8.27
N ASP A 51 -0.78 3.57 7.68
CA ASP A 51 -0.51 3.47 6.24
C ASP A 51 0.22 2.16 5.90
N ILE A 52 0.38 1.91 4.61
CA ILE A 52 1.15 0.79 4.07
C ILE A 52 2.21 1.37 3.14
N ASP A 53 3.47 1.27 3.55
CA ASP A 53 4.59 1.80 2.78
C ASP A 53 5.12 0.75 1.79
N LEU A 54 5.18 1.13 0.52
CA LEU A 54 5.75 0.30 -0.55
C LEU A 54 6.98 0.99 -1.15
N PHE A 55 8.08 0.26 -1.25
CA PHE A 55 9.25 0.73 -1.97
C PHE A 55 9.25 0.15 -3.39
N ILE A 56 9.06 1.01 -4.39
CA ILE A 56 9.04 0.60 -5.80
C ILE A 56 10.47 0.40 -6.31
N ILE A 57 10.75 -0.74 -6.94
CA ILE A 57 12.13 -1.18 -7.26
C ILE A 57 12.52 -0.82 -8.70
N ASN A 58 11.57 -0.90 -9.63
CA ASN A 58 11.86 -0.90 -11.08
C ASN A 58 11.22 0.28 -11.83
N LYS A 59 10.57 1.20 -11.10
CA LYS A 59 9.83 2.36 -11.61
C LYS A 59 10.02 3.57 -10.70
N SER A 60 9.78 4.76 -11.22
CA SER A 60 9.90 6.01 -10.44
C SER A 60 8.55 6.70 -10.27
N THR A 61 8.07 6.80 -9.03
CA THR A 61 6.83 7.51 -8.67
C THR A 61 6.90 9.02 -8.92
N VAL A 62 8.11 9.57 -9.16
CA VAL A 62 8.34 10.98 -9.46
C VAL A 62 8.44 11.24 -10.96
N ILE A 63 9.09 10.34 -11.71
CA ILE A 63 9.30 10.52 -13.16
C ILE A 63 8.11 9.96 -13.95
N GLU A 64 7.55 8.83 -13.52
CA GLU A 64 6.45 8.13 -14.19
C GLU A 64 5.10 8.44 -13.49
N GLN A 65 4.90 9.68 -13.03
CA GLN A 65 3.72 10.08 -12.25
C GLN A 65 2.39 9.71 -12.95
N GLU A 66 2.29 9.95 -14.26
CA GLU A 66 1.11 9.63 -15.06
C GLU A 66 0.74 8.13 -15.04
N LEU A 67 1.73 7.23 -14.95
CA LEU A 67 1.47 5.79 -14.83
C LEU A 67 0.73 5.48 -13.53
N PHE A 68 1.22 6.04 -12.42
CA PHE A 68 0.64 5.76 -11.10
C PHE A 68 -0.70 6.47 -10.90
N GLU A 69 -0.86 7.71 -11.40
CA GLU A 69 -2.17 8.38 -11.41
C GLU A 69 -3.18 7.66 -12.31
N GLY A 70 -2.71 7.10 -13.43
CA GLY A 70 -3.52 6.26 -14.32
C GLY A 70 -4.08 5.02 -13.62
N ILE A 71 -3.23 4.30 -12.88
CA ILE A 71 -3.65 3.13 -12.09
C ILE A 71 -4.73 3.52 -11.07
N ALA A 72 -4.55 4.63 -10.36
CA ALA A 72 -5.53 5.10 -9.38
C ALA A 72 -6.87 5.40 -10.05
N LYS A 73 -6.86 6.13 -11.18
CA LYS A 73 -8.06 6.45 -11.95
C LYS A 73 -8.78 5.21 -12.49
N GLU A 74 -8.04 4.22 -12.98
CA GLU A 74 -8.60 2.97 -13.50
C GLU A 74 -9.30 2.14 -12.43
N ASN A 75 -8.93 2.33 -11.15
CA ASN A 75 -9.41 1.55 -10.03
C ASN A 75 -10.31 2.34 -9.04
N ASP A 76 -10.66 3.59 -9.39
CA ASP A 76 -11.45 4.50 -8.55
C ASP A 76 -10.80 4.73 -7.17
N TRP A 77 -9.48 4.94 -7.18
CA TRP A 77 -8.69 5.29 -5.99
C TRP A 77 -8.35 6.77 -6.03
N ASP A 78 -8.28 7.39 -4.86
CA ASP A 78 -7.74 8.73 -4.75
C ASP A 78 -6.21 8.66 -4.70
N ALA A 79 -5.54 9.51 -5.47
CA ALA A 79 -4.10 9.63 -5.49
C ALA A 79 -3.68 11.07 -5.17
N GLY A 80 -2.59 11.20 -4.42
CA GLY A 80 -2.05 12.50 -4.03
C GLY A 80 -0.55 12.46 -3.78
N MET A 81 -0.02 13.60 -3.35
CA MET A 81 1.36 13.73 -2.90
C MET A 81 1.38 14.26 -1.47
N ASP A 82 2.23 13.67 -0.64
CA ASP A 82 2.49 14.19 0.70
C ASP A 82 3.33 15.48 0.64
N MET A 83 3.58 16.07 1.81
CA MET A 83 4.38 17.29 1.94
C MET A 83 5.84 17.15 1.46
N ASN A 84 6.32 15.92 1.26
CA ASN A 84 7.67 15.60 0.80
C ASN A 84 7.70 15.25 -0.69
N GLY A 85 6.56 15.32 -1.39
CA GLY A 85 6.44 14.94 -2.79
C GLY A 85 6.37 13.43 -3.02
N MET A 86 6.11 12.64 -1.98
CA MET A 86 5.91 11.20 -2.09
C MET A 86 4.46 10.91 -2.47
N MET A 87 4.28 10.13 -3.53
CA MET A 87 2.95 9.73 -3.98
C MET A 87 2.31 8.76 -2.99
N TYR A 88 1.02 8.92 -2.74
CA TYR A 88 0.21 7.99 -1.95
C TYR A 88 -1.11 7.67 -2.66
N TYR A 89 -1.71 6.53 -2.30
CA TYR A 89 -3.07 6.17 -2.67
C TYR A 89 -3.95 6.06 -1.42
N GLU A 90 -5.17 6.56 -1.52
CA GLU A 90 -6.24 6.24 -0.58
C GLU A 90 -7.16 5.22 -1.23
N ILE A 91 -7.28 4.05 -0.59
CA ILE A 91 -8.01 2.91 -1.14
C ILE A 91 -9.07 2.43 -0.14
N LEU A 92 -10.28 2.20 -0.64
CA LEU A 92 -11.30 1.50 0.13
C LEU A 92 -11.06 -0.02 0.05
N VAL A 93 -11.00 -0.63 1.23
CA VAL A 93 -10.78 -2.06 1.43
C VAL A 93 -11.84 -2.59 2.38
N ASN A 94 -12.66 -3.53 1.90
CA ASN A 94 -13.77 -4.15 2.63
C ASN A 94 -13.42 -5.59 3.03
#